data_AF-A0A5N9GSR1-F1
#
_entry.id   AF-A0A5N9GSR1-F1
#
_cell.length_a   1.000
_cell.length_b   1.000
_cell.length_c   1.000
_cell.angle_alpha   90.00
_cell.angle_beta   90.00
_cell.angle_gamma   90.00
#
_symmetry.space_group_name_H-M   'P 1'
#
loop_
_entity.id
_entity.type
_entity.pdbx_description
1 polymer ?
#
loop_
_entity_poly.entity_id
_entity_poly.type
_entity_poly.pdbx_seq_one_letter_code
_entity_poly.pdbx_strand_id
1 'polypeptide(L)'
;IAQQNQLRIEYADGLREHSRLNVPFFPDEADLDEKIQLYFNTPDQLVFSDETADEAHTRFTQAISNVIDDHPEGDLVVVTHGTVMTLYLSRIAGLSPYTFWKELGTPSFAVVSLPTMELQKIDTPM
;
A
#
# COMPACT_ATOMS: atom_id res chain seq x y z
N ILE A 1 10.83 15.20 -2.81
CA ILE A 1 10.26 14.79 -4.12
C ILE A 1 9.59 15.96 -4.84
N ALA A 2 8.36 16.37 -4.50
CA ALA A 2 7.60 17.35 -5.31
C ALA A 2 8.32 18.69 -5.50
N GLN A 3 8.78 19.32 -4.41
CA GLN A 3 9.53 20.59 -4.46
C GLN A 3 10.79 20.50 -5.35
N GLN A 4 11.55 19.41 -5.24
CA GLN A 4 12.80 19.23 -5.99
C GLN A 4 12.56 19.03 -7.49
N ASN A 5 11.39 18.49 -7.86
CA ASN A 5 11.03 18.16 -9.24
C ASN A 5 9.98 19.12 -9.83
N GLN A 6 9.62 20.18 -9.09
CA GLN A 6 8.62 21.18 -9.50
C GLN A 6 7.26 20.55 -9.87
N LEU A 7 6.87 19.50 -9.15
CA LEU A 7 5.62 18.77 -9.38
C LEU A 7 4.46 19.44 -8.63
N ARG A 8 3.27 19.39 -9.24
CA ARG A 8 2.02 19.69 -8.56
C ARG A 8 1.68 18.55 -7.59
N ILE A 9 1.14 18.90 -6.43
CA ILE A 9 0.61 17.95 -5.46
C ILE A 9 -0.91 17.94 -5.58
N GLU A 10 -1.47 16.75 -5.71
CA GLU A 10 -2.91 16.50 -5.71
C GLU A 10 -3.22 15.46 -4.63
N TYR A 11 -4.40 15.57 -4.02
CA TYR A 11 -4.88 14.61 -3.02
C TYR A 11 -5.91 13.72 -3.67
N ALA A 12 -5.80 12.41 -3.47
CA ALA A 12 -6.76 11.44 -3.95
C ALA A 12 -7.32 10.62 -2.78
N ASP A 13 -8.64 10.50 -2.75
CA ASP A 13 -9.34 9.68 -1.77
C ASP A 13 -9.04 8.20 -2.00
N GLY A 14 -8.94 7.43 -0.91
CA GLY A 14 -8.69 5.99 -0.96
C GLY A 14 -7.21 5.59 -0.96
N LEU A 15 -6.26 6.54 -1.01
CA LEU A 15 -4.82 6.28 -0.82
C LEU A 15 -4.38 6.12 0.64
N ARG A 16 -5.31 6.30 1.60
CA ARG A 16 -5.06 6.20 3.04
C ARG A 16 -4.61 4.81 3.47
N GLU A 17 -3.89 4.76 4.59
CA GLU A 17 -3.53 3.51 5.26
C GLU A 17 -4.78 2.71 5.67
N HIS A 18 -4.57 1.42 5.90
CA HIS A 18 -5.51 0.59 6.67
C HIS A 18 -5.89 1.29 7.98
N SER A 19 -7.18 1.41 8.26
CA SER A 19 -7.64 2.07 9.50
C SER A 19 -7.11 1.33 10.73
N ARG A 20 -6.63 2.09 11.72
CA ARG A 20 -6.28 1.57 13.05
C ARG A 20 -6.87 2.43 14.17
N LEU A 21 -7.86 3.27 13.85
CA LEU A 21 -8.39 4.28 14.77
C LEU A 21 -9.13 3.65 15.96
N ASN A 22 -9.75 2.49 15.76
CA ASN A 22 -10.51 1.77 16.78
C ASN A 22 -9.69 0.65 17.44
N VAL A 23 -8.37 0.62 17.22
CA VAL A 23 -7.47 -0.41 17.73
C VAL A 23 -6.64 0.19 18.86
N PRO A 24 -6.62 -0.43 20.07
CA PRO A 24 -5.71 -0.03 21.12
C PRO A 24 -4.25 -0.06 20.67
N PHE A 25 -3.42 0.75 21.30
CA PHE A 25 -1.97 0.64 21.11
C PHE A 25 -1.49 -0.76 21.50
N PHE A 26 -0.68 -1.38 20.64
CA PHE A 26 -0.01 -2.65 20.94
C PHE A 26 1.25 -2.37 21.76
N PRO A 27 1.33 -2.82 23.01
CA PRO A 27 2.49 -2.54 23.87
C PRO A 27 3.74 -3.34 23.46
N ASP A 28 3.55 -4.49 22.81
CA ASP A 28 4.61 -5.33 22.27
C ASP A 28 4.58 -5.28 20.73
N GLU A 29 5.76 -5.16 20.12
CA GLU A 29 5.92 -5.24 18.66
C GLU A 29 5.52 -6.61 18.13
N ALA A 30 5.74 -7.68 18.91
CA ALA A 30 5.34 -9.03 18.55
C ALA A 30 3.82 -9.17 18.39
N ASP A 31 3.03 -8.52 19.27
CA ASP A 31 1.57 -8.52 19.17
C ASP A 31 1.09 -7.84 17.88
N LEU A 32 1.74 -6.74 17.49
CA LEU A 32 1.44 -6.06 16.23
C LEU A 32 1.80 -6.92 15.04
N ASP A 33 2.98 -7.55 15.05
CA ASP A 33 3.46 -8.43 13.99
C ASP A 33 2.52 -9.61 13.76
N GLU A 34 2.06 -10.28 14.83
CA GLU A 34 1.08 -11.37 14.74
C GLU A 34 -0.24 -10.91 14.14
N LYS A 35 -0.74 -9.73 14.53
CA LYS A 35 -1.98 -9.17 13.99
C LYS A 35 -1.86 -8.82 12.51
N ILE A 36 -0.75 -8.23 12.10
CA ILE A 36 -0.49 -7.90 10.70
C ILE A 36 -0.34 -9.16 9.86
N GLN A 37 0.36 -10.18 10.37
CA GLN A 37 0.49 -11.47 9.70
C GLN A 37 -0.87 -12.14 9.51
N LEU A 38 -1.71 -12.18 10.57
CA LEU A 38 -3.06 -12.73 10.48
C LEU A 38 -3.92 -11.96 9.48
N TYR A 39 -3.85 -10.62 9.48
CA TYR A 39 -4.56 -9.76 8.54
C TYR A 39 -4.20 -10.06 7.08
N PHE A 40 -2.92 -10.29 6.77
CA PHE A 40 -2.52 -10.67 5.42
C PHE A 40 -2.91 -12.12 5.05
N ASN A 41 -2.92 -13.04 6.02
CA ASN A 41 -3.22 -14.46 5.79
C ASN A 41 -4.71 -14.79 5.72
N THR A 42 -5.58 -13.90 6.20
CA THR A 42 -7.04 -14.08 6.20
C THR A 42 -7.73 -12.85 5.58
N PRO A 43 -7.48 -12.58 4.28
CA PRO A 43 -7.74 -11.28 3.69
C PRO A 43 -9.23 -10.90 3.60
N ASP A 44 -10.11 -11.88 3.63
CA ASP A 44 -11.56 -11.76 3.61
C ASP A 44 -12.19 -11.60 5.02
N GLN A 45 -11.38 -11.68 6.08
CA GLN A 45 -11.83 -11.59 7.45
C GLN A 45 -11.44 -10.26 8.10
N LEU A 46 -12.34 -9.76 8.95
CA LEU A 46 -12.07 -8.55 9.73
C LEU A 46 -11.21 -8.91 10.95
N VAL A 47 -9.89 -8.79 10.79
CA VAL A 47 -8.92 -9.15 11.84
C VAL A 47 -8.80 -8.06 12.91
N PHE A 48 -8.68 -6.79 12.49
CA PHE A 48 -8.66 -5.64 13.39
C PHE A 48 -9.10 -4.35 12.68
N SER A 49 -9.58 -3.39 13.48
CA SER A 49 -10.20 -2.14 13.04
C SER A 49 -11.47 -2.35 12.22
N ASP A 50 -11.59 -1.71 11.05
CA ASP A 50 -12.87 -1.42 10.40
C ASP A 50 -12.94 -1.86 8.93
N GLU A 51 -11.86 -2.42 8.39
CA GLU A 51 -11.84 -2.96 7.03
C GLU A 51 -10.96 -4.21 6.96
N THR A 52 -11.42 -5.18 6.17
CA THR A 52 -10.66 -6.39 5.79
C THR A 52 -9.52 -6.03 4.84
N ALA A 53 -8.59 -6.96 4.63
CA ALA A 53 -7.50 -6.75 3.67
C ALA A 53 -8.02 -6.65 2.23
N ASP A 54 -9.07 -7.38 1.89
CA ASP A 54 -9.76 -7.30 0.59
C ASP A 54 -10.46 -5.96 0.39
N GLU A 55 -11.11 -5.41 1.41
CA GLU A 55 -11.73 -4.08 1.35
C GLU A 55 -10.68 -2.98 1.19
N ALA A 56 -9.59 -3.03 1.97
CA ALA A 56 -8.49 -2.09 1.84
C ALA A 56 -7.82 -2.18 0.47
N HIS A 57 -7.57 -3.39 -0.04
CA HIS A 57 -7.02 -3.61 -1.37
C HIS A 57 -7.95 -3.05 -2.46
N THR A 58 -9.25 -3.33 -2.38
CA THR A 58 -10.25 -2.87 -3.37
C THR A 58 -10.32 -1.35 -3.40
N ARG A 59 -10.40 -0.72 -2.22
CA ARG A 59 -10.39 0.74 -2.06
C ARG A 59 -9.13 1.37 -2.67
N PHE A 60 -7.96 0.83 -2.32
CA PHE A 60 -6.69 1.36 -2.79
C PHE A 60 -6.52 1.17 -4.31
N THR A 61 -6.87 -0.01 -4.84
CA THR A 61 -6.83 -0.31 -6.28
C THR A 61 -7.72 0.63 -7.08
N GLN A 62 -8.94 0.90 -6.60
CA GLN A 62 -9.84 1.85 -7.24
C GLN A 62 -9.25 3.27 -7.24
N ALA A 63 -8.62 3.70 -6.14
CA ALA A 63 -7.97 5.00 -6.07
C ALA A 63 -6.80 5.12 -7.07
N ILE A 64 -5.98 4.07 -7.20
CA ILE A 64 -4.89 4.03 -8.19
C ILE A 64 -5.45 4.10 -9.63
N SER A 65 -6.52 3.34 -9.93
CA SER A 65 -7.18 3.41 -11.24
C SER A 65 -7.66 4.82 -11.55
N ASN A 66 -8.36 5.47 -10.61
CA ASN A 66 -8.85 6.83 -10.80
C ASN A 66 -7.70 7.82 -11.05
N VAL A 67 -6.60 7.71 -10.29
CA VAL A 67 -5.42 8.57 -10.47
C VAL A 67 -4.77 8.36 -11.85
N ILE A 68 -4.74 7.13 -12.35
CA ILE A 68 -4.25 6.84 -13.71
C ILE A 68 -5.20 7.43 -14.77
N ASP A 69 -6.50 7.25 -14.59
CA ASP A 69 -7.53 7.73 -15.53
C ASP A 69 -7.59 9.27 -15.61
N ASP A 70 -7.41 9.96 -14.47
CA ASP A 70 -7.39 11.42 -14.38
C ASP A 70 -6.10 12.03 -14.97
N HIS A 71 -5.04 11.23 -15.13
CA HIS A 71 -3.74 11.65 -15.63
C HIS A 71 -3.18 10.67 -16.69
N PRO A 72 -3.73 10.66 -17.91
CA PRO A 72 -3.38 9.67 -18.94
C PRO A 72 -2.00 9.84 -19.59
N GLU A 73 -1.28 10.93 -19.26
CA GLU A 73 0.02 11.25 -19.84
C GLU A 73 1.10 11.33 -18.76
N GLY A 74 2.29 10.81 -19.08
CA GLY A 74 3.48 10.90 -18.23
C GLY A 74 3.53 9.89 -17.09
N ASP A 75 4.54 10.07 -16.23
CA ASP A 75 4.77 9.22 -15.06
C ASP A 75 4.08 9.82 -13.83
N LEU A 76 3.49 8.94 -13.00
CA LEU A 76 2.80 9.31 -11.77
C LEU A 76 3.61 8.90 -10.55
N VAL A 77 3.69 9.80 -9.56
CA VAL A 77 4.27 9.50 -8.25
C VAL A 77 3.15 9.50 -7.22
N VAL A 78 2.79 8.31 -6.74
CA VAL A 78 1.80 8.14 -5.67
C VAL A 78 2.53 7.95 -4.34
N VAL A 79 2.27 8.85 -3.38
CA VAL A 79 2.78 8.72 -2.00
C VAL A 79 1.69 8.12 -1.13
N THR A 80 1.99 6.99 -0.48
CA THR A 80 1.03 6.22 0.33
C THR A 80 1.71 5.55 1.52
N HIS A 81 1.13 4.46 2.04
CA HIS A 81 1.48 3.79 3.27
C HIS A 81 1.85 2.32 3.04
N GLY A 82 2.62 1.76 3.96
CA GLY A 82 3.20 0.43 3.81
C GLY A 82 2.16 -0.68 3.64
N THR A 83 1.09 -0.70 4.43
CA THR A 83 0.15 -1.83 4.42
C THR A 83 -0.64 -1.90 3.11
N VAL A 84 -1.21 -0.78 2.66
CA VAL A 84 -1.95 -0.73 1.38
C VAL A 84 -1.04 -0.92 0.17
N MET A 85 0.20 -0.42 0.21
CA MET A 85 1.21 -0.68 -0.83
C MET A 85 1.57 -2.17 -0.88
N THR A 86 1.75 -2.83 0.27
CA THR A 86 1.95 -4.28 0.33
C THR A 86 0.79 -5.03 -0.29
N LEU A 87 -0.45 -4.72 0.09
CA LEU A 87 -1.64 -5.39 -0.43
C LEU A 87 -1.70 -5.31 -1.96
N TYR A 88 -1.46 -4.12 -2.49
CA TYR A 88 -1.50 -3.88 -3.93
C TYR A 88 -0.38 -4.61 -4.67
N LEU A 89 0.88 -4.38 -4.27
CA LEU A 89 2.04 -4.92 -4.97
C LEU A 89 2.14 -6.44 -4.86
N SER A 90 1.76 -7.01 -3.70
CA SER A 90 1.77 -8.46 -3.51
C SER A 90 0.78 -9.17 -4.44
N ARG A 91 -0.37 -8.57 -4.74
CA ARG A 91 -1.36 -9.18 -5.65
C ARG A 91 -0.98 -9.04 -7.11
N ILE A 92 -0.43 -7.90 -7.54
CA ILE A 92 0.00 -7.74 -8.95
C ILE A 92 1.25 -8.58 -9.28
N ALA A 93 2.13 -8.81 -8.30
CA ALA A 93 3.42 -9.48 -8.52
C ALA A 93 3.53 -10.87 -7.88
N GLY A 94 2.49 -11.36 -7.19
CA GLY A 94 2.49 -12.68 -6.54
C GLY A 94 3.47 -12.80 -5.37
N LEU A 95 3.71 -11.71 -4.62
CA LEU A 95 4.62 -11.71 -3.48
C LEU A 95 3.94 -12.25 -2.21
N SER A 96 4.72 -12.80 -1.28
CA SER A 96 4.25 -13.05 0.09
C SER A 96 4.00 -11.71 0.80
N PRO A 97 2.75 -11.33 1.12
CA PRO A 97 2.44 -9.99 1.62
C PRO A 97 3.12 -9.69 2.96
N TYR A 98 3.07 -10.62 3.93
CA TYR A 98 3.70 -10.39 5.24
C TYR A 98 5.22 -10.27 5.13
N THR A 99 5.87 -11.15 4.35
CA THR A 99 7.32 -11.09 4.12
C THR A 99 7.70 -9.77 3.47
N PHE A 100 6.99 -9.38 2.41
CA PHE A 100 7.23 -8.13 1.72
C PHE A 100 7.01 -6.91 2.64
N TRP A 101 5.97 -6.92 3.47
CA TRP A 101 5.71 -5.85 4.43
C TRP A 101 6.83 -5.69 5.46
N LYS A 102 7.43 -6.78 5.95
CA LYS A 102 8.59 -6.70 6.87
C LYS A 102 9.84 -6.14 6.19
N GLU A 103 9.99 -6.35 4.89
CA GLU A 103 11.11 -5.82 4.10
C GLU A 103 10.91 -4.34 3.72
N LEU A 104 9.67 -3.83 3.76
CA LEU A 104 9.37 -2.42 3.52
C LEU A 104 9.92 -1.55 4.66
N GLY A 105 11.15 -1.08 4.50
CA GLY A 105 11.68 0.03 5.28
C GLY A 105 11.03 1.36 4.90
N THR A 106 11.32 2.43 5.65
CA THR A 106 10.85 3.79 5.33
C THR A 106 12.03 4.74 5.16
N PRO A 107 12.15 5.46 4.02
CA PRO A 107 11.29 5.40 2.83
C PRO A 107 11.64 4.23 1.91
N SER A 108 10.63 3.60 1.31
CA SER A 108 10.75 2.65 0.19
C SER A 108 9.90 3.11 -0.98
N PHE A 109 10.22 2.68 -2.21
CA PHE A 109 9.36 2.91 -3.38
C PHE A 109 9.31 1.70 -4.32
N ALA A 110 8.27 1.65 -5.15
CA ALA A 110 8.14 0.67 -6.22
C ALA A 110 7.82 1.37 -7.55
N VAL A 111 8.19 0.74 -8.65
CA VAL A 111 7.86 1.19 -10.02
C VAL A 111 6.98 0.13 -10.66
N VAL A 112 5.81 0.54 -11.14
CA VAL A 112 4.85 -0.30 -11.85
C VAL A 112 4.64 0.30 -13.24
N SER A 113 4.67 -0.53 -14.29
CA SER A 113 4.49 -0.06 -15.67
C SER A 113 3.01 0.17 -16.00
N LEU A 114 2.72 1.19 -16.83
CA LEU A 114 1.42 1.39 -17.45
C LEU A 114 1.47 1.05 -18.96
N PRO A 115 0.40 0.49 -19.55
CA PRO A 115 -0.83 0.02 -18.92
C PRO A 115 -0.75 -1.44 -18.41
N THR A 116 0.41 -2.10 -18.51
CA THR A 116 0.53 -3.55 -18.25
C THR A 116 0.44 -3.92 -16.76
N MET A 117 0.60 -2.95 -15.86
CA MET A 117 0.56 -3.13 -14.41
C MET A 117 1.61 -4.10 -13.88
N GLU A 118 2.77 -4.18 -14.53
CA GLU A 118 3.86 -5.07 -14.13
C GLU A 118 4.79 -4.36 -13.14
N LEU A 119 5.14 -5.05 -12.06
CA LEU A 119 6.12 -4.56 -11.09
C LEU A 119 7.53 -4.62 -11.70
N GLN A 120 8.14 -3.45 -11.92
CA GLN A 120 9.45 -3.28 -12.56
C GLN A 120 10.59 -3.22 -11.54
N LYS A 121 10.36 -2.55 -10.41
CA LYS A 121 11.38 -2.32 -9.38
C LYS A 121 10.74 -2.18 -8.01
N ILE A 122 11.42 -2.69 -6.98
CA ILE A 122 11.26 -2.29 -5.58
C ILE A 122 12.61 -1.78 -5.09
N ASP A 123 12.60 -0.67 -4.36
CA ASP A 123 13.76 -0.11 -3.69
C ASP A 123 13.41 0.08 -2.21
N THR A 124 14.11 -0.67 -1.35
CA THR A 124 13.99 -0.60 0.11
C THR A 124 15.31 -0.09 0.69
N PRO A 125 15.28 0.66 1.80
CA PRO A 125 16.51 1.09 2.46
C PRO A 125 17.26 -0.15 2.98
N MET A 126 18.59 -0.13 2.85
CA MET A 126 19.49 -1.17 3.39
C MET A 126 19.53 -1.16 4.92
#